data_AF-A0A962D563-F1
#
_entry.id   AF-A0A962D563-F1
#
_cell.length_a   1.000
_cell.length_b   1.000
_cell.length_c   1.000
_cell.angle_alpha   90.00
_cell.angle_beta   90.00
_cell.angle_gamma   90.00
#
_symmetry.space_group_name_H-M   'P 1'
#
loop_
_entity.id
_entity.type
_entity.pdbx_description
1 polymer ?
#
loop_
_entity_poly.entity_id
_entity_poly.type
_entity_poly.pdbx_seq_one_letter_code
_entity_poly.pdbx_strand_id
1 'polypeptide(L)'
;KTDAKVKELIPDDPHLHRWLDMARERIAFQGLPARICWVGLGQRHRLGLAFNEMVRSGELKAPVVIGRDHLDSGSVASPNRETEAMQDGSDAVSDWPLLNALLNTAGGATWVSLHHGGGVGMGYSQHSGVVIVADGTDVAAQRLGRVLWNDPGTGVMRHADAGYEIARDCARQQGLPLTMLD
;
A
#
# COMPACT_ATOMS: atom_id res chain seq x y z
N LYS A 1 17.45 7.45 8.06
CA LYS A 1 16.55 8.52 8.59
C LYS A 1 15.11 8.02 8.57
N THR A 2 14.57 7.64 7.41
CA THR A 2 13.25 7.01 7.29
C THR A 2 13.07 5.79 8.20
N ASP A 3 14.03 4.86 8.25
CA ASP A 3 13.96 3.70 9.18
C ASP A 3 13.72 4.12 10.65
N ALA A 4 14.40 5.17 11.12
CA ALA A 4 14.22 5.68 12.49
C ALA A 4 12.85 6.35 12.67
N LYS A 5 12.38 7.11 11.67
CA LYS A 5 11.06 7.74 11.70
C LYS A 5 9.93 6.70 11.73
N VAL A 6 10.09 5.57 11.04
CA VAL A 6 9.12 4.46 11.11
C VAL A 6 9.01 3.93 12.54
N LYS A 7 10.14 3.67 13.20
CA LYS A 7 10.15 3.21 14.61
C LYS A 7 9.52 4.21 15.57
N GLU A 8 9.75 5.50 15.35
CA GLU A 8 9.15 6.59 16.15
C GLU A 8 7.61 6.61 16.01
N LEU A 9 7.09 6.45 14.80
CA LEU A 9 5.65 6.53 14.53
C LEU A 9 4.87 5.26 14.86
N ILE A 10 5.58 4.13 14.93
CA ILE A 10 5.02 2.82 15.25
C ILE A 10 5.90 2.21 16.36
N PRO A 11 5.84 2.74 17.58
CA PRO A 11 6.76 2.35 18.65
C PRO A 11 6.47 0.95 19.21
N ASP A 12 5.21 0.51 19.13
CA ASP A 12 4.73 -0.70 19.81
C ASP A 12 4.73 -1.96 18.92
N ASP A 13 5.51 -1.95 17.83
CA ASP A 13 5.66 -3.10 16.92
C ASP A 13 7.10 -3.64 16.94
N PRO A 14 7.44 -4.55 17.87
CA PRO A 14 8.79 -5.10 17.97
C PRO A 14 9.20 -5.91 16.74
N HIS A 15 8.23 -6.50 16.02
CA HIS A 15 8.53 -7.26 14.80
C HIS A 15 8.97 -6.33 13.68
N LEU A 16 8.25 -5.23 13.48
CA LEU A 16 8.62 -4.16 12.54
C LEU A 16 10.00 -3.57 12.85
N HIS A 17 10.30 -3.34 14.13
CA HIS A 17 11.60 -2.79 14.53
C HIS A 17 12.73 -3.76 14.22
N ARG A 18 12.55 -5.04 14.54
CA ARG A 18 13.50 -6.10 14.20
C ARG A 18 13.68 -6.23 12.69
N TRP A 19 12.60 -6.12 11.92
CA TRP A 19 12.67 -6.12 10.45
C TRP A 19 13.60 -5.00 9.96
N LEU A 20 13.42 -3.77 10.43
CA LEU A 20 14.23 -2.62 10.03
C LEU A 20 15.71 -2.77 10.44
N ASP A 21 15.98 -3.34 11.62
CA ASP A 21 17.36 -3.60 12.07
C ASP A 21 18.04 -4.64 11.18
N MET A 22 17.39 -5.79 10.96
CA MET A 22 17.92 -6.82 10.07
C MET A 22 18.09 -6.30 8.64
N ALA A 23 17.14 -5.51 8.14
CA ALA A 23 17.22 -4.94 6.80
C ALA A 23 18.37 -3.91 6.67
N ARG A 24 18.79 -3.28 7.76
CA ARG A 24 19.99 -2.42 7.78
C ARG A 24 21.28 -3.21 7.86
N GLU A 25 21.31 -4.30 8.64
CA GLU A 25 22.50 -5.13 8.83
C GLU A 25 22.78 -6.08 7.66
N ARG A 26 21.71 -6.55 6.99
CA ARG A 26 21.79 -7.71 6.08
C ARG A 26 21.48 -7.39 4.62
N ILE A 27 20.92 -6.22 4.31
CA ILE A 27 20.53 -5.86 2.94
C ILE A 27 21.38 -4.70 2.46
N ALA A 28 22.25 -4.97 1.49
CA ALA A 28 22.98 -3.94 0.77
C ALA A 28 22.06 -3.26 -0.26
N PHE A 29 22.22 -1.94 -0.44
CA PHE A 29 21.45 -1.20 -1.43
C PHE A 29 21.87 -1.55 -2.86
N GLN A 30 20.91 -1.48 -3.78
CA GLN A 30 21.12 -1.63 -5.23
C GLN A 30 20.49 -0.42 -5.93
N GLY A 31 21.31 0.40 -6.60
CA GLY A 31 20.84 1.65 -7.20
C GLY A 31 20.50 2.72 -6.16
N LEU A 32 19.34 3.38 -6.30
CA LEU A 32 18.86 4.33 -5.29
C LEU A 32 18.59 3.59 -3.97
N PRO A 33 19.06 4.09 -2.82
CA PRO A 33 18.74 3.49 -1.53
C PRO A 33 17.22 3.40 -1.32
N ALA A 34 16.71 2.18 -1.20
CA ALA A 34 15.29 1.88 -1.05
C ALA A 34 15.06 0.98 0.18
N ARG A 35 13.85 1.02 0.72
CA ARG A 35 13.45 0.20 1.87
C ARG A 35 12.07 -0.40 1.63
N ILE A 36 11.97 -1.72 1.79
CA ILE A 36 10.69 -2.41 1.93
C ILE A 36 10.31 -2.47 3.42
N CYS A 37 9.04 -2.22 3.70
CA CYS A 37 8.49 -2.19 5.05
C CYS A 37 7.00 -2.49 4.96
N TRP A 38 6.57 -3.64 5.49
CA TRP A 38 5.15 -4.02 5.44
C TRP A 38 4.38 -3.26 6.50
N VAL A 39 3.43 -2.43 6.05
CA VAL A 39 2.57 -1.60 6.88
C VAL A 39 1.16 -1.56 6.30
N GLY A 40 0.17 -1.52 7.17
CA GLY A 40 -1.25 -1.66 6.81
C GLY A 40 -1.98 -0.34 6.58
N LEU A 41 -3.31 -0.46 6.40
CA LEU A 41 -4.24 0.68 6.45
C LEU A 41 -4.05 1.46 7.76
N GLY A 42 -4.17 2.78 7.69
CA GLY A 42 -3.91 3.67 8.83
C GLY A 42 -2.42 3.98 9.06
N GLN A 43 -1.50 3.06 8.75
CA GLN A 43 -0.06 3.28 8.91
C GLN A 43 0.58 3.93 7.66
N ARG A 44 0.20 3.47 6.46
CA ARG A 44 0.80 3.96 5.20
C ARG A 44 0.70 5.48 5.04
N HIS A 45 -0.49 6.06 5.25
CA HIS A 45 -0.68 7.51 5.11
C HIS A 45 0.09 8.31 6.17
N ARG A 46 0.16 7.85 7.42
CA ARG A 46 0.94 8.49 8.49
C ARG A 46 2.42 8.55 8.14
N LEU A 47 2.97 7.44 7.64
CA LEU A 47 4.37 7.39 7.20
C LEU A 47 4.62 8.28 5.98
N GLY A 48 3.75 8.26 4.98
CA GLY A 48 3.90 9.10 3.80
C GLY A 48 3.87 10.60 4.12
N LEU A 49 2.95 11.03 4.98
CA LEU A 49 2.88 12.41 5.46
C LEU A 49 4.15 12.80 6.25
N ALA A 50 4.64 11.91 7.11
CA ALA A 50 5.87 12.16 7.87
C ALA A 50 7.11 12.23 6.96
N PHE A 51 7.20 11.39 5.93
CA PHE A 51 8.30 11.48 4.97
C PHE A 51 8.23 12.78 4.15
N ASN A 52 7.02 13.22 3.78
CA ASN A 52 6.83 14.52 3.13
C ASN A 52 7.27 15.68 4.03
N GLU A 53 6.95 15.64 5.33
CA GLU A 53 7.47 16.60 6.32
C GLU A 53 9.01 16.57 6.39
N MET A 54 9.63 15.39 6.42
CA MET A 54 11.08 15.28 6.46
C MET A 54 11.74 15.84 5.18
N VAL A 55 11.09 15.76 4.02
CA VAL A 55 11.56 16.42 2.79
C VAL A 55 11.41 17.93 2.91
N ARG A 56 10.25 18.42 3.38
CA ARG A 56 9.98 19.86 3.56
C ARG A 56 10.95 20.52 4.54
N SER A 57 11.30 19.84 5.64
CA SER A 57 12.23 20.36 6.64
C SER A 57 13.71 20.25 6.23
N GLY A 58 14.01 19.56 5.12
CA GLY A 58 15.37 19.28 4.69
C GLY A 58 16.06 18.16 5.49
N GLU A 59 15.36 17.47 6.40
CA GLU A 59 15.88 16.28 7.06
C GLU A 59 16.23 15.20 6.01
N LEU A 60 15.34 14.98 5.03
CA LEU A 60 15.67 14.24 3.81
C LEU A 60 16.21 15.21 2.76
N LYS A 61 17.28 14.82 2.08
CA LYS A 61 18.04 15.70 1.17
C LYS A 61 17.33 15.97 -0.15
N ALA A 62 16.31 15.20 -0.49
CA ALA A 62 15.60 15.24 -1.76
C ALA A 62 14.22 14.57 -1.59
N PRO A 63 13.28 14.81 -2.53
CA PRO A 63 12.03 14.07 -2.61
C PRO A 63 12.22 12.55 -2.57
N VAL A 64 11.24 11.84 -2.04
CA VAL A 64 11.22 10.37 -2.01
C VAL A 64 10.00 9.82 -2.73
N VAL A 65 10.20 8.70 -3.41
CA VAL A 65 9.11 7.94 -4.04
C VAL A 65 8.57 6.91 -3.06
N ILE A 66 7.24 6.81 -2.96
CA ILE A 66 6.55 5.81 -2.16
C ILE A 66 5.71 4.97 -3.12
N GLY A 67 5.96 3.68 -3.14
CA GLY A 67 5.23 2.73 -3.98
C GLY A 67 5.25 1.34 -3.38
N ARG A 68 4.83 0.37 -4.18
CA ARG A 68 4.76 -1.04 -3.81
C ARG A 68 4.87 -1.92 -5.06
N ASP A 69 5.04 -3.21 -4.82
CA ASP A 69 4.75 -4.20 -5.86
C ASP A 69 3.24 -4.18 -6.21
N HIS A 70 2.88 -4.77 -7.34
CA HIS A 70 1.50 -5.03 -7.73
C HIS A 70 0.85 -6.14 -6.89
N LEU A 71 1.65 -6.95 -6.20
CA LEU A 71 1.19 -7.85 -5.14
C LEU A 71 0.86 -7.03 -3.88
N ASP A 72 -0.41 -6.71 -3.71
CA ASP A 72 -0.94 -6.11 -2.49
C ASP A 72 -2.42 -6.44 -2.32
N SER A 73 -2.93 -6.27 -1.11
CA SER A 73 -4.27 -6.68 -0.66
C SER A 73 -5.43 -6.27 -1.59
N GLY A 74 -5.36 -5.13 -2.26
CA GLY A 74 -6.44 -4.62 -3.13
C GLY A 74 -6.10 -4.59 -4.62
N SER A 75 -4.89 -4.99 -5.02
CA SER A 75 -4.34 -4.60 -6.32
C SER A 75 -4.06 -5.76 -7.27
N VAL A 76 -4.53 -6.97 -6.98
CA VAL A 76 -4.31 -8.14 -7.84
C VAL A 76 -5.48 -9.12 -7.77
N ALA A 77 -5.83 -9.66 -8.94
CA ALA A 77 -6.62 -10.88 -9.11
C ALA A 77 -5.72 -11.90 -9.81
N SER A 78 -5.48 -13.04 -9.16
CA SER A 78 -4.55 -14.09 -9.57
C SER A 78 -4.95 -15.42 -8.90
N PRO A 79 -5.85 -16.20 -9.53
CA PRO A 79 -6.47 -17.39 -8.92
C PRO A 79 -5.51 -18.52 -8.56
N ASN A 80 -4.28 -18.50 -9.07
CA ASN A 80 -3.24 -19.50 -8.77
C ASN A 80 -2.18 -18.96 -7.80
N ARG A 81 -2.45 -17.82 -7.15
CA ARG A 81 -1.49 -17.15 -6.26
C ARG A 81 -2.20 -16.28 -5.21
N GLU A 82 -2.33 -14.97 -5.42
CA GLU A 82 -2.83 -14.04 -4.39
C GLU A 82 -4.31 -14.18 -4.05
N THR A 83 -5.12 -14.64 -5.00
CA THR A 83 -6.56 -14.78 -4.84
C THR A 83 -6.99 -16.23 -4.98
N GLU A 84 -6.06 -17.16 -4.78
CA GLU A 84 -6.34 -18.59 -4.73
C GLU A 84 -7.18 -18.92 -3.49
N ALA A 85 -8.30 -19.62 -3.70
CA ALA A 85 -9.20 -20.11 -2.66
C ALA A 85 -9.74 -18.99 -1.76
N MET A 86 -10.27 -17.93 -2.37
CA MET A 86 -11.02 -16.91 -1.63
C MET A 86 -12.21 -17.57 -0.93
N GLN A 87 -12.53 -17.10 0.29
CA GLN A 87 -13.57 -17.71 1.14
C GLN A 87 -14.95 -17.83 0.48
N ASP A 88 -15.29 -16.92 -0.42
CA ASP A 88 -16.54 -16.86 -1.17
C ASP A 88 -16.41 -17.41 -2.61
N GLY A 89 -15.23 -17.88 -3.00
CA GLY A 89 -14.93 -18.37 -4.34
C GLY A 89 -14.73 -17.26 -5.39
N SER A 90 -14.51 -16.00 -4.98
CA SER A 90 -14.32 -14.86 -5.88
C SER A 90 -12.94 -14.79 -6.55
N ASP A 91 -12.23 -15.92 -6.65
CA ASP A 91 -10.80 -15.99 -7.02
C ASP A 91 -10.47 -15.22 -8.31
N ALA A 92 -11.31 -15.37 -9.33
CA ALA A 92 -11.10 -14.82 -10.67
C ALA A 92 -11.70 -13.43 -10.90
N VAL A 93 -12.33 -12.81 -9.89
CA VAL A 93 -12.95 -11.48 -10.02
C VAL A 93 -11.85 -10.42 -10.13
N SER A 94 -11.70 -9.85 -11.33
CA SER A 94 -10.66 -8.86 -11.63
C SER A 94 -11.12 -7.40 -11.60
N ASP A 95 -12.35 -7.13 -11.18
CA ASP A 95 -12.83 -5.75 -11.00
C ASP A 95 -11.98 -4.97 -9.98
N TRP A 96 -11.54 -5.64 -8.91
CA TRP A 96 -10.78 -5.04 -7.81
C TRP A 96 -9.46 -4.36 -8.22
N PRO A 97 -8.51 -5.02 -8.92
CA PRO A 97 -7.30 -4.36 -9.37
C PRO A 97 -7.57 -3.19 -10.34
N LEU A 98 -8.63 -3.28 -11.16
CA LEU A 98 -9.04 -2.20 -12.07
C LEU A 98 -9.56 -1.00 -11.26
N LEU A 99 -10.44 -1.22 -10.29
CA LEU A 99 -10.93 -0.19 -9.37
C LEU A 99 -9.81 0.42 -8.53
N ASN A 100 -8.83 -0.38 -8.07
CA ASN A 100 -7.65 0.13 -7.37
C ASN A 100 -6.87 1.13 -8.23
N ALA A 101 -6.64 0.83 -9.51
CA ALA A 101 -5.96 1.76 -10.42
C ALA A 101 -6.78 3.04 -10.66
N LEU A 102 -8.10 2.91 -10.90
CA LEU A 102 -8.98 4.05 -11.11
C LEU A 102 -9.02 4.95 -9.87
N LEU A 103 -9.14 4.37 -8.68
CA LEU A 103 -9.18 5.12 -7.42
C LEU A 103 -7.84 5.77 -7.09
N ASN A 104 -6.72 5.11 -7.37
CA ASN A 104 -5.39 5.71 -7.22
C ASN A 104 -5.15 6.86 -8.19
N THR A 105 -5.67 6.75 -9.42
CA THR A 105 -5.67 7.85 -10.40
C THR A 105 -6.49 9.03 -9.87
N ALA A 106 -7.71 8.78 -9.41
CA ALA A 106 -8.59 9.81 -8.85
C ALA A 106 -8.04 10.43 -7.56
N GLY A 107 -7.34 9.65 -6.73
CA GLY A 107 -6.74 10.10 -5.47
C GLY A 107 -5.55 11.06 -5.67
N GLY A 108 -4.91 10.99 -6.83
CA GLY A 108 -3.79 11.83 -7.22
C GLY A 108 -2.42 11.18 -7.04
N ALA A 109 -2.30 9.87 -7.28
CA ALA A 109 -1.00 9.22 -7.40
C ALA A 109 -0.15 9.89 -8.50
N THR A 110 1.17 9.82 -8.39
CA THR A 110 2.05 10.42 -9.40
C THR A 110 2.05 9.59 -10.68
N TRP A 111 2.04 8.26 -10.56
CA TRP A 111 1.73 7.37 -11.67
C TRP A 111 1.02 6.12 -11.20
N VAL A 112 0.22 5.57 -12.11
CA VAL A 112 -0.59 4.37 -11.92
C VAL A 112 -0.35 3.45 -13.12
N SER A 113 -0.33 2.15 -12.87
CA SER A 113 -0.18 1.14 -13.91
C SER A 113 -1.26 0.07 -13.78
N LEU A 114 -1.70 -0.46 -14.92
CA LEU A 114 -2.55 -1.65 -15.02
C LEU A 114 -1.85 -2.65 -15.93
N HIS A 115 -1.49 -3.80 -15.38
CA HIS A 115 -0.71 -4.83 -16.05
C HIS A 115 -1.45 -6.17 -16.05
N HIS A 116 -0.99 -7.06 -16.93
CA HIS A 116 -1.51 -8.40 -17.10
C HIS A 116 -0.37 -9.43 -17.04
N GLY A 117 -0.64 -10.57 -16.38
CA GLY A 117 0.19 -11.77 -16.40
C GLY A 117 1.51 -11.69 -15.63
N GLY A 118 1.69 -10.69 -14.77
CA GLY A 118 2.85 -10.61 -13.88
C GLY A 118 2.87 -11.79 -12.90
N GLY A 119 4.05 -12.37 -12.69
CA GLY A 119 4.27 -13.50 -11.80
C GLY A 119 3.85 -14.86 -12.38
N VAL A 120 2.60 -14.97 -12.84
CA VAL A 120 1.95 -16.24 -13.23
C VAL A 120 1.79 -16.43 -14.74
N GLY A 121 2.20 -15.45 -15.55
CA GLY A 121 2.15 -15.53 -17.01
C GLY A 121 0.82 -15.10 -17.63
N MET A 122 0.81 -15.01 -18.96
CA MET A 122 -0.35 -14.56 -19.74
C MET A 122 -1.60 -15.39 -19.43
N GLY A 123 -2.73 -14.70 -19.25
CA GLY A 123 -4.04 -15.29 -18.95
C GLY A 123 -4.35 -15.45 -17.47
N TYR A 124 -3.36 -15.37 -16.57
CA TYR A 124 -3.53 -15.81 -15.18
C TYR A 124 -3.59 -14.72 -14.12
N SER A 125 -3.30 -13.46 -14.45
CA SER A 125 -3.43 -12.36 -13.50
C SER A 125 -3.74 -11.00 -14.14
N GLN A 126 -4.45 -10.17 -13.38
CA GLN A 126 -4.65 -8.74 -13.65
C GLN A 126 -4.31 -7.98 -12.38
N HIS A 127 -3.49 -6.93 -12.48
CA HIS A 127 -2.99 -6.25 -11.29
C HIS A 127 -2.59 -4.80 -11.54
N SER A 128 -2.65 -3.99 -10.50
CA SER A 128 -2.39 -2.54 -10.54
C SER A 128 -1.24 -2.12 -9.63
N GLY A 129 -0.50 -1.14 -10.11
CA GLY A 129 0.62 -0.53 -9.41
C GLY A 129 0.34 0.94 -9.14
N VAL A 130 0.91 1.44 -8.04
CA VAL A 130 0.78 2.85 -7.64
C VAL A 130 2.11 3.35 -7.10
N VAL A 131 2.46 4.57 -7.50
CA VAL A 131 3.55 5.31 -6.89
C VAL A 131 3.15 6.77 -6.72
N ILE A 132 3.58 7.35 -5.60
CA ILE A 132 3.36 8.73 -5.26
C ILE A 132 4.66 9.37 -4.74
N VAL A 133 4.94 10.58 -5.19
CA VAL A 133 6.11 11.37 -4.79
C VAL A 133 5.77 12.20 -3.55
N ALA A 134 6.61 12.12 -2.52
CA ALA A 134 6.64 13.04 -1.40
C ALA A 134 7.75 14.07 -1.66
N ASP A 135 7.37 15.26 -2.14
CA ASP A 135 8.28 16.35 -2.53
C ASP A 135 8.34 17.51 -1.52
N GLY A 136 7.66 17.38 -0.38
CA GLY A 136 7.60 18.38 0.67
C GLY A 136 6.50 19.41 0.50
N THR A 137 5.76 19.40 -0.62
CA THR A 137 4.67 20.38 -0.84
C THR A 137 3.39 20.01 -0.10
N ASP A 138 2.55 21.02 0.17
CA ASP A 138 1.21 20.82 0.73
C ASP A 138 0.30 20.06 -0.25
N VAL A 139 0.50 20.25 -1.56
CA VAL A 139 -0.22 19.50 -2.60
C VAL A 139 0.12 18.01 -2.52
N ALA A 140 1.40 17.66 -2.36
CA ALA A 140 1.80 16.28 -2.14
C ALA A 140 1.22 15.73 -0.83
N ALA A 141 1.20 16.50 0.26
CA ALA A 141 0.61 16.07 1.52
C ALA A 141 -0.88 15.68 1.36
N GLN A 142 -1.68 16.48 0.65
CA GLN A 142 -3.09 16.16 0.38
C GLN A 142 -3.25 14.89 -0.46
N ARG A 143 -2.41 14.71 -1.48
CA ARG A 143 -2.45 13.52 -2.35
C ARG A 143 -2.01 12.26 -1.59
N LEU A 144 -0.93 12.34 -0.80
CA LEU A 144 -0.43 11.27 0.06
C LEU A 144 -1.49 10.82 1.06
N GLY A 145 -2.17 11.78 1.71
CA GLY A 145 -3.25 11.47 2.65
C GLY A 145 -4.39 10.66 2.02
N ARG A 146 -4.77 10.96 0.77
CA ARG A 146 -5.81 10.22 0.05
C ARG A 146 -5.31 8.88 -0.51
N VAL A 147 -4.22 8.91 -1.28
CA VAL A 147 -3.72 7.73 -2.01
C VAL A 147 -3.28 6.64 -1.04
N LEU A 148 -2.52 6.97 0.01
CA LEU A 148 -2.02 6.00 0.98
C LEU A 148 -3.07 5.57 2.02
N TRP A 149 -4.27 6.16 1.97
CA TRP A 149 -5.46 5.66 2.66
C TRP A 149 -6.28 4.75 1.75
N ASN A 150 -6.61 5.24 0.56
CA ASN A 150 -7.45 4.57 -0.42
C ASN A 150 -6.83 3.27 -0.91
N ASP A 151 -5.53 3.26 -1.24
CA ASP A 151 -4.85 2.10 -1.80
C ASP A 151 -4.96 0.84 -0.90
N PRO A 152 -4.47 0.84 0.36
CA PRO A 152 -4.70 -0.27 1.28
C PRO A 152 -6.18 -0.41 1.66
N GLY A 153 -6.96 0.68 1.65
CA GLY A 153 -8.40 0.67 1.90
C GLY A 153 -9.17 -0.21 0.92
N THR A 154 -8.79 -0.21 -0.36
CA THR A 154 -9.39 -1.12 -1.36
C THR A 154 -9.12 -2.59 -1.06
N GLY A 155 -7.98 -2.91 -0.44
CA GLY A 155 -7.66 -4.27 -0.02
C GLY A 155 -8.49 -4.74 1.16
N VAL A 156 -8.70 -3.85 2.14
CA VAL A 156 -9.64 -4.11 3.25
C VAL A 156 -11.06 -4.28 2.73
N MET A 157 -11.52 -3.39 1.84
CA MET A 157 -12.82 -3.48 1.17
C MET A 157 -13.00 -4.83 0.47
N ARG A 158 -12.07 -5.23 -0.41
CA ARG A 158 -12.13 -6.48 -1.18
C ARG A 158 -12.25 -7.71 -0.28
N HIS A 159 -11.44 -7.79 0.79
CA HIS A 159 -11.47 -8.96 1.68
C HIS A 159 -12.67 -8.93 2.63
N ALA A 160 -13.17 -7.76 3.00
CA ALA A 160 -14.39 -7.65 3.79
C ALA A 160 -15.63 -8.08 2.98
N ASP A 161 -15.66 -7.74 1.69
CA ASP A 161 -16.66 -8.19 0.72
C ASP A 161 -16.66 -9.71 0.59
N ALA A 162 -15.48 -10.32 0.42
CA ALA A 162 -15.31 -11.78 0.37
C ALA A 162 -15.60 -12.53 1.70
N GLY A 163 -16.01 -11.81 2.76
CA GLY A 163 -16.48 -12.41 4.01
C GLY A 163 -15.43 -12.67 5.08
N TYR A 164 -14.21 -12.12 4.95
CA TYR A 164 -13.18 -12.24 5.98
C TYR A 164 -13.47 -11.30 7.15
N GLU A 165 -13.79 -11.85 8.33
CA GLU A 165 -14.12 -11.06 9.52
C GLU A 165 -12.97 -10.13 9.97
N ILE A 166 -11.72 -10.56 9.83
CA ILE A 166 -10.55 -9.72 10.13
C ILE A 166 -10.52 -8.43 9.28
N ALA A 167 -11.02 -8.49 8.04
CA ALA A 167 -11.08 -7.33 7.15
C ALA A 167 -12.29 -6.45 7.49
N ARG A 168 -13.43 -7.05 7.85
CA ARG A 168 -14.61 -6.31 8.36
C ARG A 168 -14.29 -5.57 9.64
N ASP A 169 -13.58 -6.20 10.57
CA ASP A 169 -13.13 -5.57 11.81
C ASP A 169 -12.15 -4.43 11.54
N CYS A 170 -11.21 -4.61 10.61
CA CYS A 170 -10.32 -3.52 10.18
C CYS A 170 -11.11 -2.35 9.58
N ALA A 171 -12.10 -2.62 8.72
CA ALA A 171 -12.97 -1.60 8.13
C ALA A 171 -13.72 -0.81 9.21
N ARG A 172 -14.31 -1.49 10.21
CA ARG A 172 -14.98 -0.85 11.35
C ARG A 172 -14.01 -0.01 12.18
N GLN A 173 -12.85 -0.56 12.53
CA GLN A 173 -11.83 0.12 13.34
C GLN A 173 -11.28 1.39 12.65
N GLN A 174 -11.15 1.36 11.32
CA GLN A 174 -10.63 2.48 10.52
C GLN A 174 -11.75 3.39 9.99
N GLY A 175 -13.03 3.08 10.23
CA GLY A 175 -14.17 3.85 9.76
C GLY A 175 -14.29 3.91 8.24
N LEU A 176 -14.01 2.80 7.54
CA LEU A 176 -14.20 2.73 6.09
C LEU A 176 -15.70 2.73 5.74
N PRO A 177 -16.16 3.59 4.81
CA PRO A 177 -17.56 3.66 4.42
C PRO A 177 -17.90 2.56 3.40
N LEU A 178 -18.15 1.34 3.88
CA LEU A 178 -18.47 0.20 3.03
C LEU A 178 -19.99 0.01 2.94
N THR A 179 -20.63 0.51 1.89
CA THR A 179 -22.10 0.66 1.79
C THR A 179 -22.91 -0.62 2.03
N MET A 180 -22.33 -1.80 1.78
CA MET A 180 -22.99 -3.10 1.92
C MET A 180 -22.61 -3.85 3.22
N LEU A 181 -21.75 -3.25 4.05
CA LEU A 181 -21.34 -3.78 5.35
C LEU A 181 -21.75 -2.75 6.42
N ASP A 182 -22.61 -3.17 7.34
CA ASP A 182 -23.26 -2.32 8.38
C ASP A 182 -22.39 -1.20 8.97
#